data_AF-A0AAU9VTJ9-F1
#
_entry.id   AF-A0AAU9VTJ9-F1
#
_cell.length_a   1.000
_cell.length_b   1.000
_cell.length_c   1.000
_cell.angle_alpha   90.00
_cell.angle_beta   90.00
_cell.angle_gamma   90.00
#
_symmetry.space_group_name_H-M   'P 1'
#
loop_
_entity.id
_entity.type
_entity.pdbx_description
1 polymer ?
#
loop_
_entity_poly.entity_id
_entity_poly.type
_entity_poly.pdbx_seq_one_letter_code
_entity_poly.pdbx_strand_id
1 'polypeptide(L)'
;LTLNDSRLHVPATNESASVNIQEPVDPLRSLRQLTHLNGSITENWVRIPGFNLVRNDRDNHGGGVLIYYKESLLAPQVTTWDHPNLEAPWLNVTVRSVFSSWLYS
;
A
#
# COMPACT_ATOMS: atom_id res chain seq x y z
N LEU A 1 -42.39 -49.48 44.86
CA LEU A 1 -41.20 -49.21 44.01
C LEU A 1 -41.36 -47.82 43.44
N THR A 2 -40.91 -46.80 44.18
CA THR A 2 -40.97 -45.39 43.79
C THR A 2 -39.60 -45.00 43.24
N LEU A 3 -39.52 -44.66 41.96
CA LEU A 3 -38.32 -44.16 41.30
C LEU A 3 -38.19 -42.66 41.57
N ASN A 4 -37.13 -42.26 42.27
CA ASN A 4 -36.73 -40.87 42.48
C ASN A 4 -36.23 -40.28 41.16
N ASP A 5 -36.96 -39.33 40.58
CA ASP A 5 -36.50 -38.51 39.46
C ASP A 5 -35.74 -37.28 40.00
N SER A 6 -34.40 -37.37 40.01
CA SER A 6 -33.52 -36.28 40.43
C SER A 6 -33.23 -35.40 39.22
N ARG A 7 -34.16 -34.52 38.86
CA ARG A 7 -33.94 -33.52 37.80
C ARG A 7 -32.87 -32.53 38.27
N LEU A 8 -31.69 -32.63 37.66
CA LEU A 8 -30.56 -31.72 37.84
C LEU A 8 -31.02 -30.28 37.51
N HIS A 9 -31.09 -29.41 38.51
CA HIS A 9 -31.31 -27.98 38.31
C HIS A 9 -30.01 -27.35 37.82
N VAL A 10 -29.90 -27.12 36.52
CA VAL A 10 -28.78 -26.37 35.92
C VAL A 10 -29.12 -24.89 36.03
N PRO A 11 -28.40 -24.08 36.84
CA PRO A 11 -28.61 -22.64 36.83
C PRO A 11 -28.23 -22.12 35.45
N ALA A 12 -29.11 -21.35 34.82
CA ALA A 12 -28.79 -20.64 33.60
C ALA A 12 -27.76 -19.55 33.93
N THR A 13 -26.47 -19.84 33.75
CA THR A 13 -25.45 -18.79 33.72
C THR A 13 -25.64 -18.02 32.41
N ASN A 14 -26.07 -16.78 32.53
CA ASN A 14 -26.25 -15.80 31.47
C ASN A 14 -24.90 -15.27 30.96
N GLU A 15 -23.96 -16.18 30.71
CA GLU A 15 -22.68 -15.88 30.09
C GLU A 15 -22.90 -15.81 28.58
N SER A 16 -22.98 -14.58 28.06
CA SER A 16 -22.89 -14.34 26.62
C SER A 16 -21.49 -14.74 26.17
N ALA A 17 -21.33 -15.98 25.73
CA ALA A 17 -20.11 -16.42 25.06
C ALA A 17 -20.00 -15.65 23.74
N SER A 18 -19.17 -14.61 23.73
CA SER A 18 -18.71 -13.99 22.49
C SER A 18 -17.84 -15.01 21.76
N VAL A 19 -18.40 -15.70 20.77
CA VAL A 19 -17.61 -16.48 19.82
C VAL A 19 -16.75 -15.49 19.05
N ASN A 20 -15.45 -15.46 19.36
CA ASN A 20 -14.48 -14.77 18.53
C ASN A 20 -14.36 -15.55 17.22
N ILE A 21 -15.24 -15.25 16.26
CA ILE A 21 -15.05 -15.71 14.88
C ILE A 21 -13.84 -14.93 14.39
N GLN A 22 -12.67 -15.57 14.48
CA GLN A 22 -11.50 -15.09 13.77
C GLN A 22 -11.89 -15.16 12.29
N GLU A 23 -12.27 -14.01 11.73
CA GLU A 23 -12.55 -13.85 10.30
C GLU A 23 -11.47 -14.62 9.52
N PRO A 24 -11.85 -15.50 8.57
CA PRO A 24 -10.87 -16.25 7.81
C PRO A 24 -9.86 -15.26 7.24
N VAL A 25 -8.58 -15.51 7.53
CA VAL A 25 -7.47 -14.67 7.06
C VAL A 25 -7.50 -14.75 5.54
N ASP A 26 -8.18 -13.78 4.92
CA ASP A 26 -8.31 -13.69 3.48
C ASP A 26 -6.89 -13.60 2.90
N PRO A 27 -6.42 -14.61 2.15
CA PRO A 27 -5.07 -14.58 1.58
C PRO A 27 -4.89 -13.40 0.61
N LEU A 28 -5.98 -12.79 0.12
CA LEU A 28 -5.93 -11.56 -0.65
C LEU A 28 -5.63 -10.32 0.21
N ARG A 29 -5.85 -10.36 1.52
CA ARG A 29 -5.56 -9.24 2.44
C ARG A 29 -4.06 -8.97 2.53
N SER A 30 -3.24 -10.03 2.50
CA SER A 30 -1.78 -9.94 2.45
C SER A 30 -1.28 -9.47 1.08
N LEU A 31 -1.95 -9.86 -0.02
CA LEU A 31 -1.65 -9.36 -1.36
C LEU A 31 -2.02 -7.88 -1.55
N ARG A 32 -3.08 -7.40 -0.87
CA ARG A 32 -3.49 -5.98 -0.87
C ARG A 32 -2.49 -5.05 -0.19
N GLN A 33 -1.63 -5.56 0.71
CA GLN A 33 -0.60 -4.76 1.36
C GLN A 33 0.61 -4.50 0.45
N LEU A 34 0.89 -5.37 -0.52
CA LEU A 34 2.03 -5.24 -1.43
C LEU A 34 1.90 -4.04 -2.38
N THR A 35 0.69 -3.52 -2.59
CA THR A 35 0.43 -2.33 -3.40
C THR A 35 0.22 -1.07 -2.56
N HIS A 36 0.40 -1.14 -1.23
CA HIS A 36 0.06 -0.05 -0.32
C HIS A 36 1.28 0.83 -0.01
N LEU A 37 1.68 1.62 -1.00
CA LEU A 37 2.71 2.64 -0.80
C LEU A 37 2.18 3.74 0.14
N ASN A 38 2.78 3.87 1.32
CA ASN A 38 2.35 4.82 2.35
C ASN A 38 3.55 5.38 3.13
N GLY A 39 3.28 6.32 4.05
CA GLY A 39 4.33 7.03 4.79
C GLY A 39 5.17 6.14 5.72
N SER A 40 4.73 4.91 6.02
CA SER A 40 5.53 3.96 6.82
C SER A 40 6.66 3.30 6.02
N ILE A 41 6.59 3.30 4.69
CA ILE A 41 7.63 2.76 3.82
C ILE A 41 8.71 3.82 3.63
N THR A 42 9.88 3.60 4.20
CA THR A 42 11.01 4.54 4.05
C THR A 42 11.61 4.51 2.64
N GLU A 43 12.23 5.61 2.21
CA GLU A 43 12.87 5.69 0.88
C GLU A 43 13.89 4.59 0.63
N ASN A 44 14.62 4.15 1.66
CA ASN A 44 15.65 3.11 1.52
C ASN A 44 15.08 1.75 1.09
N TRP A 45 13.82 1.46 1.44
CA TRP A 45 13.16 0.22 1.04
C TRP A 45 12.75 0.21 -0.43
N VAL A 46 12.56 1.39 -1.00
CA VAL A 46 12.13 1.59 -2.39
C VAL A 46 13.25 2.16 -3.26
N ARG A 47 14.48 2.29 -2.73
CA ARG A 47 15.59 2.86 -3.49
C ARG A 47 16.10 1.85 -4.52
N ILE A 48 16.16 2.26 -5.78
CA ILE A 48 16.79 1.50 -6.85
C ILE A 48 18.04 2.27 -7.31
N PRO A 49 19.26 1.69 -7.21
CA PRO A 49 20.48 2.36 -7.68
C PRO A 49 20.40 2.79 -9.14
N GLY A 50 20.88 4.00 -9.45
CA GLY A 50 20.83 4.59 -10.79
C GLY A 50 19.49 5.24 -11.17
N PHE A 51 18.55 5.32 -10.23
CA PHE A 51 17.25 5.94 -10.41
C PHE A 51 16.97 6.94 -9.29
N ASN A 52 16.43 8.09 -9.68
CA ASN A 52 15.70 8.98 -8.79
C ASN A 52 14.25 8.50 -8.67
N LEU A 53 13.55 8.96 -7.63
CA LEU A 53 12.16 8.64 -7.41
C LEU A 53 11.36 9.86 -6.97
N VAL A 54 10.07 9.88 -7.33
CA VAL A 54 9.06 10.77 -6.75
C VAL A 54 7.86 9.92 -6.38
N ARG A 55 7.27 10.19 -5.22
CA ARG A 55 6.09 9.46 -4.72
C ARG A 55 5.02 10.38 -4.16
N ASN A 56 3.80 9.87 -4.16
CA ASN A 56 2.66 10.45 -3.47
C ASN A 56 2.03 9.34 -2.61
N ASP A 57 2.21 9.45 -1.30
CA ASP A 57 1.81 8.45 -0.32
C ASP A 57 0.39 8.69 0.19
N ARG A 58 -0.32 7.61 0.51
CA ARG A 58 -1.64 7.71 1.11
C ARG A 58 -1.84 6.67 2.20
N ASP A 59 -2.22 7.16 3.38
CA ASP A 59 -2.41 6.28 4.55
C ASP A 59 -3.84 5.70 4.61
N ASN A 60 -4.81 6.32 3.91
CA ASN A 60 -6.22 5.97 3.98
C ASN A 60 -6.78 5.49 2.62
N HIS A 61 -7.21 4.22 2.56
CA HIS A 61 -8.05 3.60 1.51
C HIS A 61 -7.49 3.48 0.08
N GLY A 62 -6.27 3.95 -0.21
CA GLY A 62 -5.60 3.82 -1.52
C GLY A 62 -4.12 3.47 -1.36
N GLY A 63 -3.50 2.89 -2.38
CA GLY A 63 -2.07 2.59 -2.39
C GLY A 63 -1.32 3.64 -3.19
N GLY A 64 -0.40 4.36 -2.55
CA GLY A 64 0.31 5.49 -3.15
C GLY A 64 1.02 5.17 -4.46
N VAL A 65 1.39 6.22 -5.18
CA VAL A 65 2.07 6.12 -6.48
C VAL A 65 3.54 6.47 -6.34
N LEU A 66 4.39 5.68 -7.01
CA LEU A 66 5.83 5.84 -7.08
C LEU A 66 6.28 5.85 -8.54
N ILE A 67 7.02 6.88 -8.93
CA ILE A 67 7.67 6.99 -10.24
C ILE A 67 9.17 6.83 -10.05
N TYR A 68 9.79 5.93 -10.82
CA TYR A 68 11.24 5.87 -10.99
C TYR A 68 11.65 6.50 -12.30
N TYR A 69 12.73 7.28 -12.29
CA TYR A 69 13.33 7.84 -13.49
C TYR A 69 14.85 7.81 -13.39
N LYS A 70 15.53 7.72 -14.54
CA LYS A 70 16.99 7.62 -14.57
C LYS A 70 17.61 8.85 -13.91
N GLU A 71 18.64 8.62 -13.08
CA GLU A 71 19.31 9.70 -12.35
C GLU A 71 19.95 10.76 -13.27
N SER A 72 20.31 10.35 -14.48
CA SER A 72 20.86 11.23 -15.52
C SER A 72 19.82 12.13 -16.19
N LEU A 73 18.53 11.91 -15.93
CA LEU A 73 17.44 12.70 -16.50
C LEU A 73 17.16 13.92 -15.62
N LEU A 74 17.16 15.11 -16.23
CA LEU A 74 16.70 16.32 -15.56
C LEU A 74 15.17 16.34 -15.53
N ALA A 75 14.60 15.98 -14.39
CA ALA A 75 13.16 15.94 -14.16
C ALA A 75 12.79 16.51 -12.78
N PRO A 76 12.73 17.84 -12.60
CA PRO A 76 12.22 18.45 -11.38
C PRO A 76 10.74 18.13 -11.15
N GLN A 77 10.36 17.92 -9.89
CA GLN A 77 8.97 17.73 -9.46
C GLN A 77 8.17 19.03 -9.58
N VAL A 78 6.91 18.92 -10.01
CA VAL A 78 5.96 20.03 -10.15
C VAL A 78 4.83 19.85 -9.14
N THR A 79 4.77 20.71 -8.12
CA THR A 79 3.73 20.61 -7.07
C THR A 79 2.50 21.47 -7.35
N THR A 80 2.57 22.38 -8.32
CA THR A 80 1.46 23.28 -8.68
C THR A 80 0.22 22.53 -9.16
N TRP A 81 0.36 21.29 -9.62
CA TRP A 81 -0.73 20.45 -10.13
C TRP A 81 -1.16 19.37 -9.13
N ASP A 82 -0.62 19.40 -7.91
CA ASP A 82 -1.02 18.49 -6.86
C ASP A 82 -2.50 18.73 -6.51
N HIS A 83 -3.26 17.64 -6.42
CA HIS A 83 -4.67 17.70 -6.10
C HIS A 83 -5.02 16.58 -5.11
N PRO A 84 -5.74 16.85 -4.01
CA PRO A 84 -5.97 15.87 -2.94
C PRO A 84 -6.75 14.63 -3.39
N ASN A 85 -7.53 14.76 -4.46
CA ASN A 85 -8.32 13.68 -5.04
C ASN A 85 -7.64 12.98 -6.21
N LEU A 86 -6.41 13.37 -6.59
CA LEU A 86 -5.65 12.75 -7.66
C LEU A 86 -4.39 12.10 -7.11
N GLU A 87 -4.24 10.82 -7.38
CA GLU A 87 -3.08 10.04 -6.95
C GLU A 87 -2.00 10.09 -8.04
N ALA A 88 -1.44 11.27 -8.26
CA ALA A 88 -0.43 11.49 -9.30
C ALA A 88 0.65 12.44 -8.80
N PRO A 89 1.93 12.04 -8.84
CA PRO A 89 3.05 12.97 -8.82
C PRO A 89 3.33 13.50 -10.24
N TRP A 90 3.84 14.73 -10.32
CA TRP A 90 4.12 15.39 -11.59
C TRP A 90 5.61 15.72 -11.74
N LEU A 91 6.14 15.51 -12.94
CA LEU A 91 7.54 15.77 -13.29
C LEU A 91 7.60 16.61 -14.56
N ASN A 92 8.45 17.63 -14.58
CA ASN A 92 8.79 18.35 -15.80
C ASN A 92 10.06 17.74 -16.42
N VAL A 93 9.90 16.93 -17.46
CA VAL A 93 11.01 16.17 -18.04
C VAL A 93 11.72 16.94 -19.16
N THR A 94 13.01 17.21 -18.99
CA THR A 94 13.86 17.77 -20.04
C THR A 94 14.65 16.67 -20.74
N VAL A 95 14.36 16.44 -22.01
CA VAL A 95 15.11 15.48 -22.85
C VAL A 95 16.10 16.23 -23.72
N ARG A 96 17.40 15.94 -23.57
CA ARG A 96 18.42 16.42 -24.49
C ARG A 96 18.51 15.44 -25.67
N SER A 97 18.13 15.89 -26.86
CA SER A 97 18.39 15.12 -28.08
C SER A 97 19.88 15.19 -28.38
N VAL A 98 20.57 14.05 -28.27
CA VAL A 98 21.91 13.88 -28.85
C VAL A 98 21.72 13.37 -30.26
N PHE A 99 21.84 14.26 -31.25
CA PHE A 99 22.07 13.85 -32.62
C PHE A 99 23.42 13.15 -32.68
N SER A 100 23.40 11.83 -32.75
CA SER A 100 24.61 11.01 -32.92
C SER A 100 25.01 11.07 -34.39
N SER A 101 25.89 12.01 -34.75
CA SER A 101 26.42 12.13 -36.11
C SER A 101 27.53 11.09 -36.34
N TRP A 102 27.15 9.83 -36.54
CA TRP A 102 28.08 8.75 -36.96
C TRP A 102 28.23 8.67 -38.49
N LEU A 103 28.11 9.78 -39.22
CA LEU A 103 28.14 9.77 -40.70
C LEU A 103 29.26 10.61 -41.35
N TYR A 104 30.30 10.96 -40.60
CA TYR A 104 31.54 11.51 -41.19
C TYR A 104 32.78 10.87 -40.57
N SER A 105 33.13 9.65 -41.03
CA SER A 105 34.51 9.18 -41.13
C SER A 105 34.61 8.03 -42.13
#